data_AF-A0A1G6BP96-F1
#
_entry.id   AF-A0A1G6BP96-F1
#
_cell.length_a   1.000
_cell.length_b   1.000
_cell.length_c   1.000
_cell.angle_alpha   90.00
_cell.angle_beta   90.00
_cell.angle_gamma   90.00
#
_symmetry.space_group_name_H-M   'P 1'
#
loop_
_entity.id
_entity.type
_entity.pdbx_description
1 polymer ?
#
loop_
_entity_poly.entity_id
_entity_poly.type
_entity_poly.pdbx_seq_one_letter_code
_entity_poly.pdbx_strand_id
1 'polypeptide(L)' 'MDTAIRVVTALGAVLAVVSLGWVLTGAFDYFAGRKNGNPQMMDQGMTSMISGGALTAIVAGITAAIVAAMRAISF' A
#
# COMPACT_ATOMS: atom_id res chain seq x y z
N MET A 1 -15.04 19.21 -11.19
CA MET A 1 -14.08 18.12 -11.47
C MET A 1 -12.89 18.15 -10.50
N ASP A 2 -12.27 19.32 -10.26
CA ASP A 2 -11.05 19.44 -9.44
C ASP A 2 -11.17 18.94 -8.01
N THR A 3 -12.25 19.25 -7.29
CA THR A 3 -12.45 18.76 -5.92
C THR A 3 -12.46 17.23 -5.87
N ALA A 4 -13.13 16.59 -6.82
CA ALA A 4 -13.20 15.13 -6.89
C ALA A 4 -11.83 14.50 -7.20
N ILE A 5 -11.07 15.09 -8.13
CA ILE A 5 -9.68 14.67 -8.42
C ILE A 5 -8.82 14.77 -7.15
N ARG A 6 -8.94 15.88 -6.41
CA ARG A 6 -8.17 16.11 -5.18
C ARG A 6 -8.47 15.08 -4.10
N VAL A 7 -9.73 14.66 -3.98
CA VAL A 7 -10.13 13.57 -3.07
C VAL A 7 -9.48 12.24 -3.48
N VAL A 8 -9.49 11.89 -4.77
CA VAL A 8 -8.85 10.66 -5.26
C VAL A 8 -7.34 10.68 -5.01
N THR A 9 -6.67 11.81 -5.24
CA THR A 9 -5.25 11.95 -4.92
C THR A 9 -4.98 11.76 -3.43
N ALA A 10 -5.82 12.32 -2.56
CA ALA A 10 -5.70 12.14 -1.11
C ALA A 10 -5.91 10.68 -0.69
N LEU A 11 -6.90 9.98 -1.28
CA LEU A 11 -7.13 8.57 -1.03
C LEU A 11 -5.94 7.70 -1.48
N GLY A 12 -5.35 8.01 -2.64
CA GLY A 12 -4.12 7.35 -3.09
C GLY A 12 -2.97 7.52 -2.10
N ALA A 13 -2.79 8.72 -1.54
CA ALA A 13 -1.78 8.98 -0.52
C ALA A 13 -2.05 8.19 0.77
N VAL A 14 -3.31 8.14 1.23
CA VAL A 14 -3.68 7.34 2.42
C VAL A 14 -3.40 5.85 2.20
N LEU A 15 -3.76 5.31 1.03
CA LEU A 15 -3.49 3.91 0.69
C LEU A 15 -1.99 3.61 0.69
N ALA A 16 -1.16 4.51 0.16
CA ALA A 16 0.30 4.36 0.20
C ALA A 16 0.84 4.34 1.64
N VAL A 17 0.30 5.18 2.54
CA VAL A 17 0.70 5.19 3.96
C VAL A 17 0.29 3.89 4.64
N VAL A 18 -0.92 3.39 4.39
CA VAL A 18 -1.40 2.12 4.96
C VAL A 18 -0.55 0.94 4.47
N SER A 19 -0.23 0.88 3.18
CA SER A 19 0.58 -0.21 2.62
C SER A 19 2.01 -0.20 3.16
N LEU A 20 2.60 0.99 3.36
CA LEU A 20 3.88 1.13 4.07
C LEU A 20 3.79 0.68 5.53
N GLY A 21 2.65 0.95 6.18
CA GLY A 21 2.36 0.44 7.52
C GLY A 21 2.45 -1.09 7.57
N TRP A 22 1.89 -1.79 6.57
CA TRP A 22 1.97 -3.25 6.48
C TRP A 22 3.41 -3.75 6.29
N VAL A 23 4.22 -3.04 5.49
CA VAL A 23 5.64 -3.36 5.36
C VAL A 23 6.34 -3.28 6.72
N LEU A 24 6.09 -2.21 7.47
CA LEU A 24 6.71 -2.01 8.76
C LEU A 24 6.27 -3.05 9.79
N THR A 25 4.97 -3.36 9.88
CA THR A 25 4.46 -4.40 10.79
C THR A 25 4.98 -5.78 10.42
N GLY A 26 5.02 -6.12 9.13
CA GLY A 26 5.57 -7.38 8.66
C GLY A 26 7.06 -7.55 8.98
N ALA A 27 7.83 -6.45 8.95
CA ALA A 27 9.23 -6.47 9.37
C ALA A 27 9.37 -6.80 10.86
N PHE A 28 8.53 -6.22 11.72
CA PHE A 28 8.53 -6.54 13.15
C PHE A 28 8.21 -8.01 13.42
N ASP A 29 7.18 -8.55 12.78
CA ASP A 29 6.78 -9.96 12.92
C ASP A 29 7.89 -10.91 12.46
N TYR A 30 8.57 -10.56 11.35
CA TYR A 30 9.68 -11.34 10.83
C TYR A 30 10.87 -11.39 11.83
N PHE A 31 11.30 -10.23 12.34
CA PHE A 31 12.42 -10.17 13.27
C PHE A 31 12.09 -10.82 14.62
N ALA A 32 10.87 -10.61 15.13
CA ALA A 32 10.41 -11.28 16.33
C ALA A 32 10.31 -12.80 16.14
N GLY A 33 9.88 -13.27 14.96
CA GLY A 33 9.76 -14.69 14.63
C GLY A 33 11.11 -15.36 14.58
N ARG A 34 12.09 -14.69 13.94
CA ARG A 34 13.48 -15.14 13.90
C ARG A 34 14.08 -15.23 15.30
N LYS A 35 13.86 -14.22 16.15
CA LYS A 35 14.37 -14.20 17.54
C LYS A 35 13.80 -15.34 18.37
N ASN A 36 12.53 -15.68 18.17
CA ASN A 36 11.80 -16.65 18.99
C ASN A 36 11.79 -18.07 18.39
N GLY A 37 12.46 -18.30 17.26
CA GLY A 37 12.44 -19.60 16.59
C GLY A 37 11.03 -20.01 16.12
N ASN A 38 10.21 -19.04 15.69
CA ASN A 38 8.85 -19.25 15.22
C ASN A 38 8.76 -19.02 13.69
N PRO A 39 8.85 -20.09 12.86
CA PRO A 39 8.85 -19.98 11.41
C PRO A 39 7.52 -19.46 10.84
N GLN A 40 6.40 -19.81 11.46
CA GLN A 40 5.08 -19.38 11.00
C GLN A 40 4.93 -17.86 11.09
N MET A 41 5.45 -17.26 12.17
CA MET A 41 5.44 -15.81 12.34
C MET A 41 6.43 -15.10 11.40
N MET A 42 7.54 -15.75 11.05
CA MET A 42 8.45 -15.25 10.01
C MET A 42 7.77 -15.22 8.63
N ASP A 43 7.11 -16.31 8.24
CA ASP A 43 6.43 -16.39 6.95
C ASP A 43 5.30 -15.37 6.87
N GLN A 44 4.51 -15.21 7.94
CA GLN A 44 3.48 -14.18 8.02
C GLN A 44 4.05 -12.77 7.86
N GLY A 45 5.13 -12.46 8.58
CA GLY A 45 5.82 -11.17 8.46
C GLY A 45 6.35 -10.92 7.04
N MET A 46 6.93 -11.95 6.42
CA MET A 46 7.43 -11.89 5.04
C MET A 46 6.31 -11.67 4.01
N THR A 47 5.19 -12.39 4.14
CA THR A 47 4.01 -12.17 3.30
C THR A 47 3.49 -10.74 3.44
N SER A 48 3.36 -10.25 4.68
CA SER A 48 2.90 -8.88 4.95
C SER A 48 3.82 -7.83 4.31
N MET A 49 5.15 -8.01 4.41
CA MET A 49 6.14 -7.15 3.76
C MET A 49 6.01 -7.15 2.23
N ILE A 50 5.90 -8.33 1.61
CA ILE A 50 5.81 -8.44 0.15
C ILE A 50 4.49 -7.81 -0.34
N SER A 51 3.37 -8.14 0.30
CA SER A 51 2.06 -7.59 -0.07
C SER A 51 2.01 -6.07 0.12
N GLY A 52 2.49 -5.55 1.26
CA GLY A 52 2.56 -4.11 1.53
C GLY A 52 3.49 -3.38 0.56
N GLY A 53 4.65 -3.97 0.24
CA GLY A 53 5.62 -3.41 -0.70
C GLY A 53 5.07 -3.36 -2.12
N ALA A 54 4.47 -4.46 -2.59
CA ALA A 54 3.81 -4.52 -3.89
C ALA A 54 2.68 -3.50 -4.01
N LEU A 55 1.82 -3.39 -2.99
CA LEU A 55 0.75 -2.38 -2.94
C LEU A 55 1.32 -0.96 -3.02
N THR A 56 2.35 -0.66 -2.24
CA THR A 56 2.99 0.66 -2.25
C THR A 56 3.51 1.03 -3.64
N ALA A 57 4.13 0.08 -4.35
CA ALA A 57 4.67 0.30 -5.69
C ALA A 57 3.58 0.60 -6.75
N ILE A 58 2.40 -0.03 -6.64
CA ILE A 58 1.34 0.10 -7.66
C ILE A 58 0.34 1.23 -7.37
N VAL A 59 0.17 1.65 -6.11
CA VAL A 59 -0.84 2.63 -5.70
C VAL A 59 -0.71 3.95 -6.46
N ALA A 60 0.50 4.43 -6.70
CA ALA A 60 0.73 5.67 -7.45
C ALA A 60 0.22 5.56 -8.89
N GLY A 61 0.49 4.43 -9.56
CA GLY A 61 0.05 4.17 -10.93
C GLY A 61 -1.47 4.08 -11.04
N ILE A 62 -2.11 3.34 -10.12
CA ILE A 62 -3.57 3.20 -10.08
C ILE A 62 -4.23 4.57 -9.82
N THR A 63 -3.72 5.34 -8.86
CA THR A 63 -4.25 6.68 -8.55
C THR A 63 -4.15 7.61 -9.76
N ALA A 64 -3.01 7.60 -10.46
CA ALA A 64 -2.81 8.39 -11.67
C ALA A 64 -3.77 7.98 -12.80
N ALA A 65 -3.97 6.68 -13.01
CA ALA A 65 -4.91 6.16 -14.01
C ALA A 65 -6.35 6.59 -13.73
N ILE A 66 -6.79 6.56 -12.46
CA ILE A 66 -8.13 7.03 -12.07
C ILE A 66 -8.28 8.52 -12.37
N VAL A 67 -7.30 9.35 -11.98
CA VAL A 67 -7.35 10.80 -12.26
C VAL A 67 -7.38 11.09 -13.76
N ALA A 68 -6.63 10.35 -14.56
CA ALA A 68 -6.68 10.47 -16.02
C ALA A 68 -8.07 10.14 -16.59
N ALA A 69 -8.68 9.04 -16.13
CA ALA A 69 -10.03 8.67 -16.53
C ALA A 69 -11.07 9.73 -16.14
N MET A 70 -10.96 10.32 -14.94
CA MET A 70 -11.85 11.39 -14.49
C MET A 70 -11.75 12.64 -15.37
N ARG A 71 -10.55 13.00 -15.82
CA ARG A 71 -10.33 14.15 -16.70
C ARG A 71 -10.87 13.93 -18.11
N ALA A 72 -11.01 12.68 -18.55
CA ALA A 72 -11.57 12.35 -19.85
C ALA A 72 -13.11 12.46 -19.90
N ILE A 73 -13.77 12.64 -18.76
CA ILE A 73 -15.22 12.85 -18.70
C ILE A 73 -15.52 14.29 -19.17
N SER A 74 -16.06 14.44 -20.38
CA SER A 74 -16.54 15.73 -20.91
C SER A 74 -18.07 15.76 -20.98
N PHE A 75 -18.65 16.88 -20.54
CA PHE A 75 -20.06 17.24 -20.74
C PHE A 75 -20.14 18.54 -21.52
#